data_AF-A0A843GCN8-F1
#
_entry.id   AF-A0A843GCN8-F1
#
_cell.length_a   1.000
_cell.length_b   1.000
_cell.length_c   1.000
_cell.angle_alpha   90.00
_cell.angle_beta   90.00
_cell.angle_gamma   90.00
#
_symmetry.space_group_name_H-M   'P 1'
#
loop_
_entity.id
_entity.type
_entity.pdbx_description
1 polymer ?
#
loop_
_entity_poly.entity_id
_entity_poly.type
_entity_poly.pdbx_seq_one_letter_code
_entity_poly.pdbx_strand_id
1 'polypeptide(L)'
;NGIYYLDTDEIEGENPLEGFGDNIVHHLKRNSSFKYTPDILVNSFYDAQNDEVCAFEELVGSHGGVGGSQSEPFILYPSQWNVPDEEIVGAENVYKILKTNLKNLKDNAK
;
A
#
# COMPACT_ATOMS: atom_id res chain seq x y z
N ASN A 1 -7.35 -18.90 -13.00
CA ASN A 1 -7.62 -18.16 -14.26
C ASN A 1 -8.80 -17.24 -14.06
N GLY A 2 -8.58 -15.95 -13.84
CA GLY A 2 -9.66 -14.98 -13.73
C GLY A 2 -9.16 -13.54 -13.85
N ILE A 3 -10.11 -12.61 -13.90
CA ILE A 3 -9.90 -11.18 -14.12
C ILE A 3 -10.64 -10.42 -13.03
N TYR A 4 -10.00 -9.40 -12.47
CA TYR A 4 -10.63 -8.45 -11.56
C TYR A 4 -10.61 -7.07 -12.20
N TYR A 5 -11.79 -6.58 -12.58
CA TYR A 5 -12.02 -5.23 -13.06
C TYR A 5 -12.06 -4.25 -11.88
N LEU A 6 -10.90 -3.63 -11.58
CA LEU A 6 -10.75 -2.75 -10.41
C LEU A 6 -11.79 -1.62 -10.40
N ASP A 7 -12.09 -0.98 -11.54
CA ASP A 7 -12.98 0.18 -11.59
C ASP A 7 -14.44 -0.13 -11.23
N THR A 8 -14.95 -1.30 -11.64
CA THR A 8 -16.33 -1.74 -11.39
C THR A 8 -16.47 -2.65 -10.17
N ASP A 9 -15.34 -3.09 -9.64
CA ASP A 9 -15.24 -4.07 -8.57
C ASP A 9 -15.79 -5.46 -8.95
N GLU A 10 -15.76 -5.80 -10.24
CA GLU A 10 -16.31 -7.05 -10.78
C GLU A 10 -15.22 -8.10 -11.01
N ILE A 11 -15.55 -9.37 -10.72
CA ILE A 11 -14.63 -10.50 -10.88
C ILE A 11 -15.24 -11.49 -11.88
N GLU A 12 -14.45 -11.84 -12.90
CA GLU A 12 -14.76 -12.92 -13.83
C GLU A 12 -13.86 -14.13 -13.54
N GLY A 13 -14.46 -15.27 -13.21
CA GLY A 13 -13.72 -16.47 -12.83
C GLY A 13 -13.19 -16.41 -11.40
N GLU A 14 -11.94 -16.85 -11.20
CA GLU A 14 -11.28 -16.81 -9.89
C GLU A 14 -10.71 -15.42 -9.61
N ASN A 15 -10.76 -14.98 -8.34
CA ASN A 15 -10.16 -13.70 -7.97
C ASN A 15 -8.61 -13.79 -8.07
N PRO A 16 -7.96 -13.07 -9.01
CA PRO A 16 -6.51 -13.12 -9.16
C PRO A 16 -5.76 -12.46 -7.99
N LEU A 17 -6.45 -11.72 -7.12
CA LEU A 17 -5.88 -11.07 -5.93
C LEU A 17 -6.17 -11.85 -4.64
N GLU A 18 -6.78 -13.03 -4.72
CA GLU A 18 -6.98 -13.88 -3.55
C GLU A 18 -5.64 -14.26 -2.92
N GLY A 19 -5.57 -14.21 -1.58
CA GLY A 19 -4.35 -14.47 -0.81
C GLY A 19 -3.45 -13.26 -0.61
N PHE A 20 -3.63 -12.17 -1.35
CA PHE A 20 -2.99 -10.89 -1.02
C PHE A 20 -3.76 -10.17 0.09
N GLY A 21 -3.08 -9.29 0.84
CA GLY A 21 -3.69 -8.56 1.95
C GLY A 21 -4.81 -7.60 1.51
N ASP A 22 -5.72 -7.29 2.44
CA ASP A 22 -6.97 -6.55 2.20
C ASP A 22 -6.81 -5.21 1.46
N ASN A 23 -5.65 -4.56 1.61
CA ASN A 23 -5.34 -3.29 0.98
C ASN A 23 -4.88 -3.39 -0.49
N ILE A 24 -4.75 -4.59 -1.08
CA ILE A 24 -4.20 -4.76 -2.43
C ILE A 24 -5.01 -4.02 -3.50
N VAL A 25 -6.34 -4.11 -3.46
CA VAL A 25 -7.22 -3.44 -4.41
C VAL A 25 -7.03 -1.92 -4.33
N HIS A 26 -6.93 -1.38 -3.12
CA HIS A 26 -6.66 0.04 -2.88
C HIS A 26 -5.30 0.45 -3.47
N HIS A 27 -4.25 -0.34 -3.24
CA HIS A 27 -2.91 -0.03 -3.74
C HIS A 27 -2.83 -0.07 -5.27
N LEU A 28 -3.48 -1.05 -5.92
CA LEU A 28 -3.52 -1.13 -7.38
C LEU A 28 -4.29 0.03 -8.00
N LYS A 29 -5.49 0.36 -7.46
CA LYS A 29 -6.28 1.54 -7.89
C LYS A 29 -5.49 2.84 -7.74
N ARG A 30 -4.76 3.00 -6.63
CA ARG A 30 -3.92 4.17 -6.42
C ARG A 30 -2.80 4.23 -7.44
N ASN A 31 -2.10 3.11 -7.68
CA ASN A 31 -1.00 3.08 -8.62
C ASN A 31 -1.44 3.41 -10.05
N SER A 32 -2.58 2.87 -10.50
CA SER A 32 -3.15 3.16 -11.82
C SER A 32 -3.69 4.58 -11.96
N SER A 33 -3.99 5.27 -10.85
CA SER A 33 -4.50 6.65 -10.87
C SER A 33 -3.44 7.71 -11.22
N PHE A 34 -2.16 7.37 -11.19
CA PHE A 34 -1.10 8.33 -11.44
C PHE A 34 -1.02 8.77 -12.90
N LYS A 35 -0.79 10.07 -13.11
CA LYS A 35 -0.63 10.66 -14.46
C LYS A 35 0.43 9.94 -15.31
N TYR A 36 1.46 9.40 -14.68
CA TYR A 36 2.58 8.73 -15.34
C TYR A 36 2.66 7.25 -14.90
N THR A 37 1.52 6.56 -14.85
CA THR A 37 1.44 5.11 -14.65
C THR A 37 1.95 4.35 -15.89
N PRO A 38 2.51 3.14 -15.75
CA PRO A 38 2.81 2.29 -16.90
C PRO A 38 1.53 1.81 -17.60
N ASP A 39 1.65 1.49 -18.91
CA ASP A 39 0.58 0.82 -19.67
C ASP A 39 0.33 -0.61 -19.17
N ILE A 40 1.38 -1.27 -18.68
CA ILE A 40 1.34 -2.63 -18.14
C ILE A 40 2.14 -2.66 -16.84
N LEU A 41 1.49 -3.09 -15.77
CA LEU A 41 2.13 -3.42 -14.49
C LEU A 41 2.14 -4.93 -14.33
N VAL A 42 3.31 -5.52 -14.10
CA VAL A 42 3.47 -6.95 -13.85
C VAL A 42 3.90 -7.15 -12.40
N ASN A 43 3.10 -7.88 -11.63
CA ASN A 43 3.46 -8.36 -10.31
C ASN A 43 3.66 -9.89 -10.38
N SER A 44 4.63 -10.40 -9.64
CA SER A 44 4.82 -11.85 -9.53
C SER A 44 3.75 -12.50 -8.64
N PHE A 45 3.82 -13.81 -8.50
CA PHE A 45 2.97 -14.53 -7.54
C PHE A 45 3.46 -14.31 -6.10
N TYR A 46 2.55 -14.52 -5.15
CA TYR A 46 2.83 -14.60 -3.73
C TYR A 46 2.70 -16.05 -3.26
N ASP A 47 3.72 -16.55 -2.56
CA ASP A 47 3.69 -17.85 -1.89
C ASP A 47 3.35 -17.66 -0.41
N ALA A 48 2.09 -17.93 -0.06
CA ALA A 48 1.59 -17.79 1.30
C ALA A 48 2.19 -18.81 2.29
N GLN A 49 2.78 -19.93 1.83
CA GLN A 49 3.39 -20.92 2.74
C GLN A 49 4.72 -20.43 3.29
N ASN A 50 5.53 -19.79 2.44
CA ASN A 50 6.85 -19.29 2.78
C ASN A 50 6.85 -17.78 3.10
N ASP A 51 5.73 -17.09 2.86
CA ASP A 51 5.59 -15.64 2.93
C ASP A 51 6.58 -14.90 2.02
N GLU A 52 6.70 -15.39 0.78
CA GLU A 52 7.69 -14.95 -0.20
C GLU A 52 7.04 -14.47 -1.51
N VAL A 53 7.75 -13.58 -2.20
CA VAL A 53 7.42 -13.11 -3.54
C VAL A 53 8.53 -13.51 -4.50
N CYS A 54 8.18 -13.80 -5.74
CA CYS A 54 9.18 -14.12 -6.76
C CYS A 54 9.79 -12.82 -7.33
N ALA A 55 11.11 -12.68 -7.21
CA ALA A 55 11.83 -11.58 -7.83
C ALA A 55 11.99 -11.82 -9.34
N PHE A 56 11.96 -10.75 -10.14
CA PHE A 56 12.32 -10.81 -11.56
C PHE A 56 13.83 -10.68 -11.80
N GLU A 57 14.63 -10.75 -10.73
CA GLU A 57 16.09 -10.62 -10.72
C GLU A 57 16.72 -11.73 -9.89
N GLU A 58 18.01 -11.99 -10.10
CA GLU A 58 18.74 -13.07 -9.41
C GLU A 58 19.22 -12.70 -8.00
N LEU A 59 18.80 -11.54 -7.47
CA LEU A 59 19.23 -11.05 -6.17
C LEU A 59 18.47 -11.73 -5.03
N VAL A 60 19.15 -11.91 -3.89
CA VAL A 60 18.59 -12.52 -2.68
C VAL A 60 17.48 -11.66 -2.06
N GLY A 61 17.59 -10.34 -2.21
CA GLY A 61 16.59 -9.39 -1.75
C GLY A 61 15.82 -8.82 -2.92
N SER A 62 14.51 -8.64 -2.75
CA SER A 62 13.65 -7.98 -3.72
C SER A 62 12.75 -6.96 -3.03
N HIS A 63 12.30 -5.98 -3.78
CA HIS A 63 11.38 -4.94 -3.33
C HIS A 63 10.44 -4.52 -4.47
N GLY A 64 9.31 -3.90 -4.13
CA GLY A 64 8.36 -3.34 -5.10
C GLY A 64 7.32 -4.32 -5.61
N GLY A 65 7.46 -5.62 -5.32
CA GLY A 65 6.39 -6.59 -5.45
C GLY A 65 5.35 -6.45 -4.33
N VAL A 66 4.16 -6.97 -4.58
CA VAL A 66 3.09 -7.10 -3.60
C VAL A 66 3.17 -8.46 -2.89
N GLY A 67 3.01 -8.46 -1.57
CA GLY A 67 3.00 -9.65 -0.73
C GLY A 67 4.32 -9.83 -0.01
N GLY A 68 4.43 -10.98 0.66
CA GLY A 68 5.59 -11.32 1.48
C GLY A 68 5.74 -10.50 2.75
N SER A 69 6.73 -10.89 3.55
CA SER A 69 6.97 -10.26 4.85
C SER A 69 7.19 -8.74 4.74
N GLN A 70 6.57 -8.00 5.65
CA GLN A 70 6.72 -6.54 5.78
C GLN A 70 7.35 -6.20 7.13
N SER A 71 8.04 -5.06 7.19
CA SER A 71 8.45 -4.50 8.48
C SER A 71 7.23 -4.08 9.30
N GLU A 72 7.34 -4.11 10.63
CA GLU A 72 6.36 -3.54 11.56
C GLU A 72 6.84 -2.16 12.07
N PRO A 73 6.72 -1.08 11.26
CA PRO A 73 7.17 0.25 11.69
C PRO A 73 6.22 0.83 12.73
N PHE A 74 6.77 1.66 13.62
CA PHE A 74 5.99 2.49 14.53
C PHE A 74 6.35 3.96 14.36
N ILE A 75 5.41 4.85 14.73
CA ILE A 75 5.62 6.29 14.78
C ILE A 75 5.47 6.73 16.23
N LEU A 76 6.55 7.26 16.82
CA LEU A 76 6.47 7.98 18.08
C LEU A 76 6.18 9.46 17.78
N TYR A 77 5.09 9.99 18.34
CA TYR A 77 4.67 11.36 18.12
C TYR A 77 4.28 12.07 19.43
N PRO A 78 4.31 13.40 19.49
CA PRO A 78 3.92 14.15 20.68
C PRO A 78 2.45 13.91 21.08
N SER A 79 2.17 13.68 22.36
CA SER A 79 0.82 13.36 22.87
C SER A 79 -0.26 14.39 22.55
N GLN A 80 0.12 15.63 22.26
CA GLN A 80 -0.80 16.70 21.89
C GLN A 80 -1.19 16.71 20.41
N TRP A 81 -0.58 15.87 19.58
CA TRP A 81 -0.95 15.75 18.17
C TRP A 81 -2.29 15.04 18.04
N ASN A 82 -3.09 15.51 17.08
CA ASN A 82 -4.31 14.83 16.70
C ASN A 82 -3.95 13.82 15.61
N VAL A 83 -3.94 12.54 15.97
CA VAL A 83 -3.69 11.41 15.06
C VAL A 83 -4.94 10.54 15.09
N PRO A 84 -5.54 10.19 13.94
CA PRO A 84 -6.72 9.32 13.90
C PRO A 84 -6.44 7.95 14.53
N ASP A 85 -7.46 7.34 15.14
CA ASP A 85 -7.41 5.97 15.65
C ASP A 85 -7.57 4.91 14.54
N GLU A 86 -7.90 5.35 13.33
CA GLU A 86 -8.05 4.51 12.13
C GLU A 86 -6.69 4.01 11.63
N GLU A 87 -6.69 2.85 10.94
CA GLU A 87 -5.49 2.31 10.32
C GLU A 87 -4.89 3.29 9.30
N ILE A 88 -3.60 3.60 9.46
CA ILE A 88 -2.88 4.50 8.55
C ILE A 88 -2.34 3.68 7.37
N VAL A 89 -3.11 3.61 6.29
CA VAL A 89 -2.68 2.89 5.09
C VAL A 89 -1.82 3.78 4.18
N GLY A 90 -0.56 3.39 3.98
CA GLY A 90 0.35 3.99 3.01
C GLY A 90 1.00 5.32 3.42
N ALA A 91 2.16 5.61 2.82
CA ALA A 91 3.00 6.76 3.16
C ALA A 91 2.34 8.14 2.94
N GLU A 92 1.36 8.22 2.04
CA GLU A 92 0.62 9.46 1.77
C GLU A 92 -0.23 9.90 2.98
N ASN A 93 -0.86 8.94 3.66
CA ASN A 93 -1.68 9.25 4.83
C ASN A 93 -0.80 9.62 6.04
N VAL A 94 0.36 8.97 6.19
CA VAL A 94 1.41 9.42 7.13
C VAL A 94 1.81 10.87 6.84
N TYR A 95 2.09 11.21 5.57
CA TYR A 95 2.43 12.57 5.18
C TYR A 95 1.34 13.60 5.55
N LYS A 96 0.06 13.28 5.29
CA LYS A 96 -1.06 14.16 5.65
C LYS A 96 -1.13 14.42 7.16
N ILE A 97 -0.96 13.40 7.99
CA ILE A 97 -0.93 13.52 9.46
C ILE A 97 0.20 14.45 9.89
N LEU A 98 1.42 14.24 9.36
CA LEU A 98 2.58 15.08 9.66
C LEU A 98 2.36 16.55 9.26
N LYS A 99 1.80 16.79 8.06
CA LYS A 99 1.57 18.15 7.55
C LYS A 99 0.47 18.88 8.32
N THR A 100 -0.61 18.20 8.69
CA THR A 100 -1.70 18.77 9.47
C THR A 100 -1.20 19.19 10.86
N ASN A 101 -0.50 18.31 11.55
CA ASN A 101 0.04 18.62 12.88
C ASN A 101 1.12 19.73 12.81
N LEU A 102 1.97 19.73 11.79
CA LEU A 102 2.93 20.83 11.56
C LEU A 102 2.24 22.18 11.34
N LYS A 103 1.11 22.20 10.62
CA LYS A 103 0.31 23.42 10.42
C LYS A 103 -0.26 23.91 11.75
N ASN A 104 -0.88 23.01 12.53
CA ASN A 104 -1.47 23.34 13.82
C ASN A 104 -0.43 23.91 14.81
N LEU A 105 0.79 23.36 14.82
CA LEU A 105 1.88 23.89 15.64
C LEU A 105 2.26 25.33 15.26
N LYS A 106 2.27 25.65 13.96
CA LYS A 106 2.57 27.01 13.48
C LYS A 106 1.46 28.00 13.80
N ASP A 107 0.21 27.55 13.75
CA ASP A 107 -0.95 28.39 14.03
C ASP A 107 -1.06 28.67 15.54
N ASN A 108 -0.74 27.71 16.41
CA ASN A 108 -0.71 27.88 17.87
C ASN A 108 0.49 28.71 18.39
N ALA A 109 1.51 28.92 17.56
CA ALA A 109 2.69 29.72 17.90
C ALA A 109 2.55 31.21 17.52
N LYS A 110 1.43 31.59 16.88
CA LYS A 110 1.06 32.97 16.56
C LYS A 110 0.09 33.52 17.60
#